data_AF-A0A7U9XHE9-F1
#
_entry.id   AF-A0A7U9XHE9-F1
#
_cell.length_a   1.000
_cell.length_b   1.000
_cell.length_c   1.000
_cell.angle_alpha   90.00
_cell.angle_beta   90.00
_cell.angle_gamma   90.00
#
_symmetry.space_group_name_H-M   'P 1'
#
loop_
_entity.id
_entity.type
_entity.pdbx_description
1 polymer ?
#
loop_
_entity_poly.entity_id
_entity_poly.type
_entity_poly.pdbx_seq_one_letter_code
_entity_poly.pdbx_strand_id
1 'polypeptide(L)' 'MANIYDGAFRTILNDCRKLIIPVINEIFGETYTGDEEIRFFPNEHF' A
#
# COMPACT_ATOMS: atom_id res chain seq x y z
N MET A 1 13.82 -2.36 -14.86
CA MET A 1 13.26 -2.99 -13.65
C MET A 1 12.03 -2.30 -13.03
N ALA A 2 11.48 -1.21 -13.59
CA ALA A 2 10.26 -0.57 -13.02
C ALA A 2 8.95 -1.34 -13.32
N ASN A 3 8.97 -2.28 -14.28
CA ASN A 3 7.76 -2.87 -14.86
C ASN A 3 7.12 -3.98 -14.00
N ILE A 4 7.92 -4.65 -13.15
CA ILE A 4 7.48 -5.86 -12.44
C ILE A 4 6.84 -5.50 -11.08
N TYR A 5 7.38 -4.48 -10.41
CA TYR A 5 6.76 -3.89 -9.23
C TYR A 5 5.45 -3.21 -9.60
N ASP A 6 5.43 -2.42 -10.69
CA ASP A 6 4.19 -1.80 -11.17
C ASP A 6 3.14 -2.85 -11.55
N GLY A 7 3.53 -3.91 -12.27
CA GLY A 7 2.63 -5.00 -12.64
C GLY A 7 2.05 -5.75 -11.43
N ALA A 8 2.88 -6.15 -10.47
CA ALA A 8 2.41 -6.83 -9.26
C ALA A 8 1.54 -5.93 -8.40
N PHE A 9 1.93 -4.66 -8.21
CA PHE A 9 1.17 -3.69 -7.45
C PHE A 9 -0.18 -3.40 -8.12
N ARG A 10 -0.19 -3.27 -9.45
CA ARG A 10 -1.40 -3.03 -10.23
C ARG A 10 -2.34 -4.23 -10.20
N THR A 11 -1.83 -5.46 -10.20
CA THR A 11 -2.64 -6.67 -9.96
C THR A 11 -3.24 -6.68 -8.56
N ILE A 12 -2.46 -6.35 -7.53
CA ILE A 12 -2.97 -6.26 -6.16
C ILE A 12 -4.04 -5.17 -6.03
N LEU A 13 -3.84 -4.01 -6.67
CA LEU A 13 -4.80 -2.90 -6.62
C LEU A 13 -6.10 -3.19 -7.37
N ASN A 14 -6.03 -3.81 -8.55
CA ASN A 14 -7.19 -3.98 -9.43
C ASN A 14 -7.92 -5.31 -9.22
N ASP A 15 -7.18 -6.41 -9.08
CA ASP A 15 -7.75 -7.77 -9.07
C ASP A 15 -7.85 -8.31 -7.64
N CYS A 16 -6.84 -8.04 -6.81
CA CYS A 16 -6.74 -8.57 -5.45
C CYS A 16 -6.85 -7.49 -4.36
N ARG A 17 -7.75 -6.52 -4.50
CA ARG A 17 -7.86 -5.35 -3.58
C ARG A 17 -7.97 -5.74 -2.09
N LYS A 18 -8.56 -6.90 -1.80
CA LYS A 18 -8.66 -7.47 -0.44
C LYS A 18 -7.30 -7.81 0.19
N LEU A 19 -6.26 -8.00 -0.61
CA LEU A 19 -4.90 -8.32 -0.15
C LEU A 19 -4.08 -7.08 0.20
N ILE A 20 -4.54 -5.87 -0.13
CA ILE A 20 -3.79 -4.63 0.16
C ILE A 20 -3.53 -4.49 1.65
N ILE A 21 -4.57 -4.61 2.49
CA ILE A 21 -4.46 -4.47 3.94
C ILE A 21 -3.52 -5.52 4.56
N PRO A 22 -3.69 -6.83 4.31
CA PRO A 22 -2.78 -7.83 4.91
C PRO A 22 -1.34 -7.65 4.44
N VAL A 23 -1.10 -7.24 3.19
CA VAL A 23 0.27 -6.95 2.71
C VAL A 23 0.88 -5.74 3.40
N ILE A 24 0.12 -4.66 3.60
CA ILE A 24 0.59 -3.49 4.36
C ILE A 24 0.95 -3.91 5.79
N ASN A 25 0.06 -4.66 6.46
CA ASN A 25 0.29 -5.13 7.82
C ASN A 25 1.51 -6.05 7.93
N GLU A 26 1.72 -6.93 6.96
CA GLU A 26 2.90 -7.81 6.91
C GLU A 26 4.20 -7.03 6.69
N ILE A 27 4.22 -6.08 5.75
CA ILE A 27 5.43 -5.30 5.40
C ILE A 27 5.85 -4.38 6.55
N PHE A 28 4.88 -3.72 7.18
CA PHE A 28 5.15 -2.69 8.19
C PHE A 28 5.01 -3.21 9.63
N GLY A 29 4.51 -4.44 9.84
CA GLY A 29 4.26 -4.99 11.17
C GLY A 29 3.08 -4.32 11.89
N GLU A 30 2.21 -3.65 11.13
CA GLU A 30 1.12 -2.82 11.65
C GLU A 30 -0.19 -3.61 11.74
N THR A 31 -1.20 -3.02 12.41
CA THR A 31 -2.59 -3.52 12.42
C THR A 31 -3.52 -2.49 11.78
N TYR A 32 -3.16 -2.05 10.58
CA TYR A 32 -3.97 -1.13 9.78
C TYR A 32 -5.28 -1.80 9.39
N THR A 33 -6.40 -1.09 9.64
CA THR A 33 -7.76 -1.57 9.37
C THR A 33 -8.36 -0.99 8.08
N GLY A 34 -7.76 0.07 7.55
CA GLY A 34 -8.33 0.84 6.43
C GLY A 34 -9.33 1.92 6.85
N ASP A 35 -9.71 2.00 8.12
CA ASP A 35 -10.64 3.02 8.66
C ASP A 35 -9.91 4.22 9.29
N GLU A 36 -8.59 4.09 9.47
CA GLU A 36 -7.75 5.13 10.06
C GLU A 36 -7.78 6.44 9.22
N GLU A 37 -7.67 7.58 9.91
CA GLU A 37 -7.64 8.89 9.26
C GLU A 37 -6.38 9.06 8.40
N ILE A 38 -6.58 9.26 7.09
CA ILE A 38 -5.48 9.55 6.15
C ILE A 38 -5.05 11.01 6.31
N ARG A 39 -3.86 11.23 6.88
CA ARG A 39 -3.24 12.56 7.02
C ARG A 39 -2.21 12.81 5.92
N PHE A 40 -2.44 13.83 5.11
CA PHE A 40 -1.49 14.28 4.10
C PHE A 40 -0.51 15.27 4.74
N PHE A 41 0.76 14.88 4.82
CA PHE A 41 1.84 15.77 5.20
C PHE A 41 2.50 16.35 3.94
N PRO A 42 3.00 17.59 3.97
CA PRO A 42 3.85 18.09 2.89
C PRO A 42 5.05 17.14 2.73
N ASN A 43 5.34 16.72 1.49
CA ASN A 43 6.49 15.86 1.22
C ASN A 43 7.75 16.53 1.78
N GLU A 44 8.45 15.87 2.70
CA GLU A 44 9.78 16.29 3.15
C GLU A 44 10.78 16.07 2.01
N HIS A 45 10.83 17.04 1.09
CA HIS A 45 11.91 17.15 0.13
C HIS A 45 12.84 18.26 0.66
N PHE A 46 13.90 17.85 1.36
CA PHE A 46 15.02 18.73 1.74
C PHE A 46 16.10 18.68 0.67
#